data_AF-A0A7X0LME9-F1
#
_entry.id   AF-A0A7X0LME9-F1
#
_cell.length_a   1.000
_cell.length_b   1.000
_cell.length_c   1.000
_cell.angle_alpha   90.00
_cell.angle_beta   90.00
_cell.angle_gamma   90.00
#
_symmetry.space_group_name_H-M   'P 1'
#
loop_
_entity.id
_entity.type
_entity.pdbx_description
1 polymer ?
#
loop_
_entity_poly.entity_id
_entity_poly.type
_entity_poly.pdbx_seq_one_letter_code
_entity_poly.pdbx_strand_id
1 'polypeptide(L)'
;MKEIISCVLIAFSMLGCVAHTPTDSHRAEFLIEQLASDFPPAHEDLYHGPELAISIFGDQEDEQPDPSRVANYERIWNAKDQLKSLGLNAFPALVNAIDDERYSYSGVYAAWRNHSVGDACFFIIQSQVEYYGYGYKSRQAPSTGSTAPSFTKPSYLYAMRNHGLEAWWEERKYLSLQELQIEALEWTIEQEVSAGFTNPEQKKIILEPLENRLAELRVP
;
A
#
# COMPACT_ATOMS: atom_id res chain seq x y z
N MET A 1 19.59 11.06 78.07
CA MET A 1 19.92 12.23 77.25
C MET A 1 20.31 11.70 75.88
N LYS A 2 19.39 11.85 74.92
CA LYS A 2 19.51 12.78 73.79
C LYS A 2 20.67 12.38 72.86
N GLU A 3 20.32 11.75 71.74
CA GLU A 3 20.65 12.24 70.39
C GLU A 3 19.92 11.37 69.35
N ILE A 4 18.79 11.89 68.88
CA ILE A 4 18.03 11.35 67.74
C ILE A 4 18.54 12.12 66.53
N ILE A 5 19.40 11.47 65.75
CA ILE A 5 19.96 12.05 64.53
C ILE A 5 18.91 11.99 63.42
N SER A 6 18.66 13.19 62.91
CA SER A 6 17.85 13.55 61.78
C SER A 6 18.35 12.87 60.49
N CYS A 7 17.52 12.02 59.88
CA CYS A 7 17.67 11.64 58.47
C CYS A 7 16.33 11.88 57.76
N VAL A 8 16.15 13.14 57.36
CA VAL A 8 15.11 13.59 56.44
C VAL A 8 15.45 13.05 55.04
N LEU A 9 14.96 11.85 54.73
CA LEU A 9 14.91 11.32 53.36
C LEU A 9 13.66 11.87 52.69
N ILE A 10 13.77 13.05 52.09
CA ILE A 10 12.79 13.54 51.13
C ILE A 10 13.00 12.72 49.85
N ALA A 11 12.26 11.62 49.74
CA ALA A 11 12.06 10.94 48.47
C ALA A 11 11.19 11.85 47.60
N PHE A 12 11.83 12.71 46.80
CA PHE A 12 11.17 13.44 45.74
C PHE A 12 10.73 12.40 44.69
N SER A 13 9.49 11.95 44.81
CA SER A 13 8.80 11.17 43.78
C SER A 13 8.67 12.06 42.55
N MET A 14 9.69 12.04 41.70
CA MET A 14 9.55 12.54 40.33
C MET A 14 8.55 11.61 39.62
N LEU A 15 7.27 11.88 39.80
CA LEU A 15 6.23 11.54 38.84
C LEU A 15 6.55 12.35 37.58
N GLY A 16 7.54 11.87 36.83
CA GLY A 16 7.70 12.26 35.45
C GLY A 16 6.42 11.81 34.76
N CYS A 17 5.63 12.77 34.29
CA CYS A 17 4.63 12.51 33.26
C CYS A 17 5.39 11.96 32.06
N VAL A 18 5.61 10.65 32.02
CA VAL A 18 6.02 9.97 30.79
C VAL A 18 4.82 10.14 29.88
N ALA A 19 4.85 11.16 29.04
CA ALA A 19 3.92 11.32 27.95
C ALA A 19 3.96 9.99 27.19
N HIS A 20 2.89 9.20 27.33
CA HIS A 20 2.79 7.91 26.69
C HIS A 20 2.72 8.21 25.20
N THR A 21 3.85 8.14 24.51
CA THR A 21 3.86 8.20 23.06
C THR A 21 2.92 7.09 22.59
N PRO A 22 1.89 7.40 21.79
CA PRO A 22 1.00 6.38 21.25
C PRO A 22 1.85 5.25 20.68
N THR A 23 1.51 4.01 21.01
CA THR A 23 2.13 2.86 20.37
C THR A 23 1.93 2.98 18.86
N ASP A 24 2.85 2.44 18.06
CA ASP A 24 2.72 2.49 16.59
C ASP A 24 1.38 1.92 16.10
N SER A 25 0.78 0.98 16.85
CA SER A 25 -0.58 0.46 16.60
C SER A 25 -1.65 1.55 16.70
N HIS A 26 -1.71 2.29 17.82
CA HIS A 26 -2.68 3.38 17.97
C HIS A 26 -2.45 4.49 16.95
N ARG A 27 -1.18 4.75 16.58
CA ARG A 27 -0.86 5.69 15.52
C ARG A 27 -1.36 5.21 14.16
N ALA A 28 -1.19 3.93 13.83
CA ALA A 28 -1.67 3.35 12.58
C ALA A 28 -3.20 3.40 12.49
N GLU A 29 -3.91 3.01 13.55
CA GLU A 29 -5.38 3.09 13.65
C GLU A 29 -5.87 4.53 13.44
N PHE A 30 -5.25 5.50 14.11
CA PHE A 30 -5.57 6.92 13.90
C PHE A 30 -5.37 7.36 12.44
N LEU A 31 -4.27 6.96 11.81
CA LEU A 31 -3.99 7.29 10.42
C LEU A 31 -4.96 6.60 9.44
N ILE A 32 -5.43 5.40 9.74
CA ILE A 32 -6.45 4.69 8.95
C ILE A 32 -7.77 5.48 8.98
N GLU A 33 -8.18 6.02 10.12
CA GLU A 33 -9.34 6.91 10.19
C GLU A 33 -9.16 8.15 9.30
N GLN A 34 -7.92 8.66 9.17
CA GLN A 34 -7.61 9.76 8.27
C GLN A 34 -7.62 9.38 6.79
N LEU A 35 -7.79 8.11 6.43
CA LEU A 35 -7.97 7.70 5.02
C LEU A 35 -9.40 7.91 4.54
N ALA A 36 -10.39 7.96 5.42
CA ALA A 36 -11.77 8.21 5.03
C ALA A 36 -11.94 9.65 4.53
N SER A 37 -12.58 9.82 3.37
CA SER A 37 -12.91 11.14 2.84
C SER A 37 -14.21 11.67 3.44
N ASP A 38 -14.20 12.96 3.75
CA ASP A 38 -15.40 13.69 4.22
C ASP A 38 -16.38 14.02 3.07
N PHE A 39 -15.95 13.80 1.82
CA PHE A 39 -16.72 14.05 0.61
C PHE A 39 -17.08 12.74 -0.09
N PRO A 40 -18.23 12.69 -0.78
CA PRO A 40 -18.55 11.55 -1.65
C PRO A 40 -17.60 11.49 -2.86
N PRO A 41 -17.56 10.35 -3.56
CA PRO A 41 -16.90 10.23 -4.85
C PRO A 41 -17.26 11.37 -5.80
N ALA A 42 -16.27 11.94 -6.50
CA ALA A 42 -16.51 12.98 -7.51
C ALA A 42 -17.24 12.42 -8.75
N HIS A 43 -17.08 11.12 -8.99
CA HIS A 43 -17.68 10.40 -10.11
C HIS A 43 -18.16 9.04 -9.62
N GLU A 44 -19.24 8.51 -10.21
CA GLU A 44 -19.55 7.08 -10.07
C GLU A 44 -18.41 6.24 -10.67
N ASP A 45 -18.34 4.95 -10.35
CA ASP A 45 -17.35 4.06 -10.96
C ASP A 45 -17.68 3.86 -12.45
N LEU A 46 -17.13 4.74 -13.28
CA LEU A 46 -17.37 4.77 -14.70
C LEU A 46 -16.36 3.85 -15.41
N TYR A 47 -16.73 2.58 -15.59
CA TYR A 47 -16.08 1.71 -16.57
C TYR A 47 -16.60 2.06 -17.98
N HIS A 48 -16.39 3.31 -18.40
CA HIS A 48 -16.76 3.75 -19.74
C HIS A 48 -15.62 3.43 -20.70
N GLY A 49 -15.96 2.82 -21.83
CA GLY A 49 -15.02 2.56 -22.92
C GLY A 49 -14.32 3.84 -23.43
N PRO A 50 -13.37 3.71 -24.36
CA PRO A 50 -12.50 4.80 -24.82
C PRO A 50 -13.23 6.02 -25.42
N GLU A 51 -14.54 5.95 -25.67
CA GLU A 51 -15.34 7.02 -26.29
C GLU A 51 -15.60 8.24 -25.39
N LEU A 52 -15.43 8.13 -24.06
CA LEU A 52 -15.65 9.25 -23.11
C LEU A 52 -14.38 10.00 -22.68
N ALA A 53 -13.19 9.52 -23.07
CA ALA A 53 -11.93 10.20 -22.74
C ALA A 53 -11.80 11.58 -23.41
N ILE A 54 -12.61 11.87 -24.43
CA ILE A 54 -12.60 13.15 -25.17
C ILE A 54 -13.42 14.24 -24.43
N SER A 55 -14.34 13.87 -23.53
CA SER A 55 -15.22 14.83 -22.84
C SER A 55 -14.68 15.33 -21.48
N ILE A 56 -13.67 14.67 -20.90
CA ILE A 56 -13.19 14.99 -19.54
C ILE A 56 -12.16 16.15 -19.55
N PHE A 57 -11.52 16.40 -20.70
CA PHE A 57 -10.59 17.53 -20.89
C PHE A 57 -11.23 18.71 -21.64
N GLY A 58 -12.55 18.70 -21.84
CA GLY A 58 -13.29 19.81 -22.45
C GLY A 58 -13.51 20.93 -21.44
N ASP A 59 -12.77 22.03 -21.61
CA ASP A 59 -13.09 23.40 -21.20
C ASP A 59 -13.71 23.61 -19.80
N GLN A 60 -13.23 22.91 -18.77
CA GLN A 60 -13.30 23.44 -17.39
C GLN A 60 -12.15 24.43 -17.18
N GLU A 61 -12.07 25.43 -18.05
CA GLU A 61 -11.20 26.58 -17.83
C GLU A 61 -11.90 27.46 -16.76
N ASP A 62 -11.23 27.58 -15.61
CA ASP A 62 -11.39 28.63 -14.58
C ASP A 62 -12.08 28.31 -13.23
N GLU A 63 -12.65 27.11 -13.00
CA GLU A 63 -13.15 26.79 -11.65
C GLU A 63 -11.99 26.39 -10.73
N GLN A 64 -11.60 27.29 -9.82
CA GLN A 64 -10.63 26.99 -8.77
C GLN A 64 -11.13 25.81 -7.93
N PRO A 65 -10.30 24.79 -7.66
CA PRO A 65 -10.73 23.65 -6.87
C PRO A 65 -11.14 24.11 -5.47
N ASP A 66 -12.26 23.59 -4.96
CA ASP A 66 -12.74 23.86 -3.60
C ASP A 66 -11.60 23.58 -2.60
N PRO A 67 -11.12 24.60 -1.86
CA PRO A 67 -10.02 24.45 -0.91
C PRO A 67 -10.24 23.34 0.13
N SER A 68 -11.50 23.06 0.48
CA SER A 68 -11.86 22.01 1.44
C SER A 68 -11.59 20.61 0.86
N ARG A 69 -11.86 20.42 -0.44
CA ARG A 69 -11.56 19.17 -1.15
C ARG A 69 -10.06 18.97 -1.31
N VAL A 70 -9.32 20.05 -1.59
CA VAL A 70 -7.85 20.02 -1.65
C VAL A 70 -7.28 19.60 -0.30
N ALA A 71 -7.69 20.24 0.79
CA ALA A 71 -7.24 19.91 2.14
C ALA A 71 -7.58 18.45 2.56
N ASN A 72 -8.76 17.95 2.20
CA ASN A 72 -9.14 16.55 2.43
C ASN A 72 -8.25 15.58 1.64
N TYR A 73 -7.96 15.89 0.38
CA TYR A 73 -7.05 15.07 -0.44
C TYR A 73 -5.63 15.05 0.14
N GLU A 74 -5.08 16.22 0.52
CA GLU A 74 -3.77 16.32 1.16
C GLU A 74 -3.70 15.53 2.48
N ARG A 75 -4.75 15.59 3.30
CA ARG A 75 -4.88 14.82 4.53
C ARG A 75 -4.77 13.31 4.28
N ILE A 76 -5.50 12.80 3.29
CA ILE A 76 -5.48 11.37 2.92
C ILE A 76 -4.09 10.95 2.42
N TRP A 77 -3.46 11.73 1.54
CA TRP A 77 -2.12 11.38 1.04
C TRP A 77 -1.04 11.43 2.12
N ASN A 78 -1.09 12.44 2.99
CA ASN A 78 -0.21 12.49 4.15
C ASN A 78 -0.41 11.28 5.08
N ALA A 79 -1.66 10.86 5.30
CA ALA A 79 -1.95 9.66 6.09
C ALA A 79 -1.36 8.40 5.43
N LYS A 80 -1.49 8.23 4.11
CA LYS A 80 -0.88 7.12 3.36
C LYS A 80 0.63 7.09 3.48
N ASP A 81 1.29 8.24 3.35
CA ASP A 81 2.75 8.34 3.43
C ASP A 81 3.25 8.06 4.85
N GLN A 82 2.54 8.53 5.87
CA GLN A 82 2.85 8.20 7.26
C GLN A 82 2.63 6.71 7.56
N LEU A 83 1.56 6.09 7.07
CA LEU A 83 1.33 4.65 7.22
C LEU A 83 2.44 3.82 6.56
N LYS A 84 2.90 4.21 5.36
CA LYS A 84 4.08 3.60 4.73
C LYS A 84 5.34 3.77 5.58
N SER A 85 5.52 4.94 6.19
CA SER A 85 6.69 5.23 7.04
C SER A 85 6.77 4.34 8.29
N LEU A 86 5.63 3.81 8.76
CA LEU A 86 5.56 2.90 9.91
C LEU A 86 6.05 1.48 9.55
N GLY A 87 6.22 1.15 8.27
CA GLY A 87 6.70 -0.16 7.84
C GLY A 87 5.78 -1.30 8.30
N LEU A 88 6.39 -2.39 8.77
CA LEU A 88 5.67 -3.55 9.31
C LEU A 88 4.86 -3.24 10.56
N ASN A 89 5.17 -2.17 11.31
CA ASN A 89 4.42 -1.84 12.52
C ASN A 89 2.97 -1.41 12.20
N ALA A 90 2.69 -0.95 10.97
CA ALA A 90 1.34 -0.64 10.53
C ALA A 90 0.57 -1.88 10.00
N PHE A 91 1.25 -2.99 9.66
CA PHE A 91 0.60 -4.11 8.97
C PHE A 91 -0.58 -4.70 9.76
N PRO A 92 -0.51 -4.94 11.09
CA PRO A 92 -1.65 -5.46 11.83
C PRO A 92 -2.91 -4.59 11.68
N ALA A 93 -2.76 -3.26 11.80
CA ALA A 93 -3.89 -2.34 11.67
C ALA A 93 -4.40 -2.27 10.22
N LEU A 94 -3.51 -2.24 9.23
CA LEU A 94 -3.86 -2.21 7.80
C LEU A 94 -4.61 -3.48 7.37
N VAL A 95 -4.17 -4.65 7.85
CA VAL A 95 -4.82 -5.94 7.56
C VAL A 95 -6.21 -6.00 8.18
N ASN A 96 -6.38 -5.52 9.42
CA ASN A 96 -7.68 -5.46 10.08
C ASN A 96 -8.68 -4.50 9.39
N ALA A 97 -8.18 -3.50 8.67
CA ALA A 97 -9.00 -2.50 7.98
C ALA A 97 -9.25 -2.82 6.49
N ILE A 98 -8.85 -4.00 5.99
CA ILE A 98 -8.87 -4.32 4.56
C ILE A 98 -10.27 -4.34 3.93
N ASP A 99 -11.29 -4.60 4.77
CA ASP A 99 -12.69 -4.65 4.38
C ASP A 99 -13.45 -3.35 4.73
N ASP A 100 -12.74 -2.27 5.07
CA ASP A 100 -13.36 -0.97 5.30
C ASP A 100 -13.88 -0.37 3.98
N GLU A 101 -15.20 -0.35 3.82
CA GLU A 101 -15.88 0.13 2.61
C GLU A 101 -16.08 1.65 2.55
N ARG A 102 -15.68 2.41 3.59
CA ARG A 102 -15.78 3.88 3.56
C ARG A 102 -14.98 4.42 2.38
N TYR A 103 -15.54 5.40 1.66
CA TYR A 103 -14.84 6.03 0.56
C TYR A 103 -13.56 6.76 1.03
N SER A 104 -12.46 6.57 0.30
CA SER A 104 -11.18 7.22 0.56
C SER A 104 -10.84 8.23 -0.53
N TYR A 105 -10.51 7.80 -1.73
CA TYR A 105 -10.15 8.71 -2.82
C TYR A 105 -10.51 8.14 -4.19
N SER A 106 -10.55 9.00 -5.21
CA SER A 106 -10.66 8.57 -6.59
C SER A 106 -9.31 8.71 -7.30
N GLY A 107 -8.94 7.73 -8.13
CA GLY A 107 -7.71 7.72 -8.90
C GLY A 107 -7.95 7.42 -10.37
N VAL A 108 -7.04 7.88 -11.23
CA VAL A 108 -7.06 7.57 -12.68
C VAL A 108 -5.83 6.73 -13.02
N TYR A 109 -6.06 5.50 -13.45
CA TYR A 109 -5.00 4.63 -13.99
C TYR A 109 -5.21 4.38 -15.48
N ALA A 110 -6.20 3.55 -15.81
CA ALA A 110 -6.73 3.37 -17.16
C ALA A 110 -8.20 3.81 -17.27
N ALA A 111 -8.85 3.98 -16.13
CA ALA A 111 -10.20 4.50 -15.94
C ALA A 111 -10.25 5.20 -14.57
N TRP A 112 -11.26 6.03 -14.37
CA TRP A 112 -11.62 6.54 -13.05
C TRP A 112 -12.05 5.38 -12.16
N ARG A 113 -11.49 5.31 -10.96
CA ARG A 113 -11.90 4.35 -9.93
C ARG A 113 -11.98 5.03 -8.58
N ASN A 114 -13.03 4.71 -7.86
CA ASN A 114 -13.16 5.02 -6.45
C ASN A 114 -12.48 3.92 -5.63
N HIS A 115 -11.80 4.35 -4.56
CA HIS A 115 -11.12 3.45 -3.64
C HIS A 115 -11.70 3.62 -2.26
N SER A 116 -11.95 2.49 -1.60
CA SER A 116 -12.31 2.49 -0.19
C SER A 116 -11.07 2.69 0.70
N VAL A 117 -11.30 2.88 2.01
CA VAL A 117 -10.23 2.85 3.02
C VAL A 117 -9.53 1.49 3.00
N GLY A 118 -10.27 0.39 2.83
CA GLY A 118 -9.73 -0.95 2.69
C GLY A 118 -8.81 -1.09 1.47
N ASP A 119 -9.21 -0.55 0.30
CA ASP A 119 -8.34 -0.51 -0.88
C ASP A 119 -7.06 0.30 -0.62
N ALA A 120 -7.17 1.44 0.05
CA ALA A 120 -6.01 2.25 0.42
C ALA A 120 -5.06 1.48 1.33
N CYS A 121 -5.59 0.74 2.33
CA CYS A 121 -4.81 -0.12 3.21
C CYS A 121 -4.12 -1.24 2.42
N PHE A 122 -4.84 -1.90 1.51
CA PHE A 122 -4.30 -2.93 0.63
C PHE A 122 -3.13 -2.40 -0.21
N PHE A 123 -3.30 -1.24 -0.85
CA PHE A 123 -2.26 -0.64 -1.68
C PHE A 123 -1.04 -0.19 -0.88
N ILE A 124 -1.20 0.20 0.40
CA ILE A 124 -0.07 0.50 1.27
C ILE A 124 0.75 -0.78 1.53
N ILE A 125 0.11 -1.88 1.91
CA ILE A 125 0.79 -3.19 2.11
C ILE A 125 1.47 -3.61 0.80
N GLN A 126 0.72 -3.59 -0.30
CA GLN A 126 1.21 -3.97 -1.62
C GLN A 126 2.41 -3.16 -2.08
N SER A 127 2.39 -1.84 -1.90
CA SER A 127 3.52 -0.97 -2.31
C SER A 127 4.80 -1.21 -1.52
N GLN A 128 4.71 -1.83 -0.34
CA GLN A 128 5.86 -2.15 0.49
C GLN A 128 6.37 -3.58 0.24
N VAL A 129 5.48 -4.53 -0.05
CA VAL A 129 5.82 -5.95 -0.27
C VAL A 129 6.20 -6.22 -1.72
N GLU A 130 5.46 -5.67 -2.69
CA GLU A 130 5.63 -6.00 -4.10
C GLU A 130 6.52 -5.00 -4.83
N TYR A 131 7.43 -5.52 -5.65
CA TYR A 131 8.20 -4.71 -6.59
C TYR A 131 7.50 -4.66 -7.93
N TYR A 132 7.05 -3.48 -8.38
CA TYR A 132 6.33 -3.34 -9.66
C TYR A 132 7.26 -3.23 -10.88
N GLY A 133 8.49 -2.73 -10.72
CA GLY A 133 9.42 -2.53 -11.83
C GLY A 133 8.87 -1.61 -12.93
N TYR A 134 9.63 -1.44 -14.01
CA TYR A 134 9.20 -0.70 -15.20
C TYR A 134 9.11 -1.66 -16.40
N GLY A 135 8.46 -1.22 -17.49
CA GLY A 135 8.49 -1.93 -18.77
C GLY A 135 7.34 -2.92 -19.01
N TYR A 136 6.45 -3.16 -18.03
CA TYR A 136 5.39 -4.16 -18.21
C TYR A 136 4.37 -3.83 -19.33
N LYS A 137 4.26 -2.56 -19.74
CA LYS A 137 3.44 -2.14 -20.88
C LYS A 137 3.84 -2.80 -22.22
N SER A 138 5.07 -3.31 -22.35
CA SER A 138 5.54 -4.03 -23.55
C SER A 138 5.33 -5.55 -23.46
N ARG A 139 4.75 -6.07 -22.37
CA ARG A 139 4.47 -7.50 -22.21
C ARG A 139 3.48 -7.97 -23.26
N GLN A 140 3.89 -8.95 -24.06
CA GLN A 140 3.03 -9.69 -24.98
C GLN A 140 2.95 -11.11 -24.47
N ALA A 141 1.75 -11.64 -24.22
CA ALA A 141 1.58 -13.05 -23.90
C ALA A 141 1.92 -13.90 -25.14
N PRO A 142 2.58 -15.06 -24.99
CA PRO A 142 2.65 -16.04 -26.07
C PRO A 142 1.23 -16.36 -26.53
N SER A 143 0.92 -16.18 -27.82
CA SER A 143 -0.45 -16.26 -28.30
C SER A 143 -1.00 -17.69 -28.16
N THR A 144 -1.73 -17.97 -27.09
CA THR A 144 -2.39 -19.28 -26.88
C THR A 144 -3.85 -19.30 -27.35
N GLY A 145 -4.21 -18.41 -28.29
CA GLY A 145 -5.47 -18.51 -29.03
C GLY A 145 -6.75 -18.19 -28.24
N SER A 146 -6.67 -17.59 -27.05
CA SER A 146 -7.86 -17.19 -26.29
C SER A 146 -7.70 -15.78 -25.70
N THR A 147 -8.63 -14.91 -26.12
CA THR A 147 -9.08 -13.63 -25.53
C THR A 147 -8.04 -12.79 -24.79
N ALA A 148 -7.45 -11.84 -25.53
CA ALA A 148 -6.66 -10.68 -25.09
C ALA A 148 -5.42 -11.00 -24.23
N PRO A 149 -4.21 -10.56 -24.64
CA PRO A 149 -3.05 -10.63 -23.77
C PRO A 149 -3.36 -9.88 -22.46
N SER A 150 -3.32 -10.58 -21.32
CA SER A 150 -3.36 -9.92 -20.03
C SER A 150 -2.05 -9.13 -19.89
N PHE A 151 -2.13 -7.82 -20.12
CA PHE A 151 -1.04 -6.87 -19.86
C PHE A 151 -0.86 -6.60 -18.36
N THR A 152 -1.41 -7.45 -17.49
CA THR A 152 -1.37 -7.29 -16.05
C THR A 152 -0.21 -8.09 -15.48
N LYS A 153 0.62 -7.43 -14.66
CA LYS A 153 1.67 -8.10 -13.92
C LYS A 153 1.04 -9.04 -12.89
N PRO A 154 1.57 -10.26 -12.69
CA PRO A 154 1.18 -11.07 -11.55
C PRO A 154 1.32 -10.25 -10.26
N SER A 155 0.28 -10.20 -9.45
CA SER A 155 0.33 -9.59 -8.12
C SER A 155 0.22 -10.68 -7.07
N TYR A 156 1.29 -10.80 -6.30
CA TYR A 156 1.43 -11.74 -5.20
C TYR A 156 0.32 -11.57 -4.17
N LEU A 157 0.11 -10.35 -3.66
CA LEU A 157 -0.91 -10.07 -2.66
C LEU A 157 -2.33 -10.17 -3.20
N TYR A 158 -2.60 -9.88 -4.47
CA TYR A 158 -3.93 -10.18 -5.03
C TYR A 158 -4.19 -11.68 -5.10
N ALA A 159 -3.18 -12.49 -5.42
CA ALA A 159 -3.29 -13.94 -5.35
C ALA A 159 -3.56 -14.41 -3.92
N MET A 160 -2.86 -13.83 -2.93
CA MET A 160 -3.05 -14.17 -1.51
C MET A 160 -4.37 -13.62 -0.93
N ARG A 161 -4.89 -12.50 -1.43
CA ARG A 161 -6.16 -11.92 -0.98
C ARG A 161 -7.32 -12.91 -1.16
N ASN A 162 -7.31 -13.70 -2.23
CA ASN A 162 -8.30 -14.75 -2.48
C ASN A 162 -8.26 -15.88 -1.43
N HIS A 163 -7.17 -15.97 -0.65
CA HIS A 163 -6.98 -16.91 0.45
C HIS A 163 -7.12 -16.27 1.84
N GLY A 164 -7.44 -14.97 1.91
CA GLY A 164 -7.57 -14.19 3.15
C GLY A 164 -6.26 -13.51 3.55
N LEU A 165 -6.22 -12.17 3.46
CA LEU A 165 -5.01 -11.39 3.78
C LEU A 165 -4.65 -11.46 5.27
N GLU A 166 -5.64 -11.64 6.15
CA GLU A 166 -5.42 -11.86 7.59
C GLU A 166 -4.64 -13.15 7.85
N ALA A 167 -5.06 -14.27 7.25
CA ALA A 167 -4.35 -15.54 7.35
C ALA A 167 -2.93 -15.44 6.79
N TRP A 168 -2.78 -14.78 5.63
CA TRP A 168 -1.48 -14.52 5.03
C TRP A 168 -0.53 -13.78 5.99
N TRP A 169 -1.03 -12.73 6.67
CA TRP A 169 -0.24 -11.95 7.61
C TRP A 169 0.10 -12.75 8.86
N GLU A 170 -0.85 -13.50 9.44
CA GLU A 170 -0.62 -14.30 10.63
C GLU A 170 0.50 -15.35 10.44
N GLU A 171 0.56 -15.96 9.25
CA GLU A 171 1.62 -16.91 8.87
C GLU A 171 2.99 -16.28 8.64
N ARG A 172 3.06 -14.96 8.50
CA ARG A 172 4.26 -14.22 8.04
C ARG A 172 4.68 -13.07 8.94
N LYS A 173 3.94 -12.79 10.01
CA LYS A 173 4.21 -11.67 10.93
C LYS A 173 5.57 -11.72 11.63
N TYR A 174 6.27 -12.86 11.57
CA TYR A 174 7.62 -13.04 12.08
C TYR A 174 8.71 -12.76 11.04
N LEU A 175 8.35 -12.58 9.78
CA LEU A 175 9.28 -12.22 8.70
C LEU A 175 9.56 -10.72 8.72
N SER A 176 10.79 -10.37 8.38
CA SER A 176 11.19 -9.00 8.06
C SER A 176 10.58 -8.53 6.74
N LEU A 177 10.54 -7.21 6.52
CA LEU A 177 10.01 -6.66 5.26
C LEU A 177 10.83 -7.14 4.06
N GLN A 178 12.15 -7.29 4.23
CA GLN A 178 13.05 -7.82 3.22
C GLN A 178 12.68 -9.26 2.85
N GLU A 179 12.39 -10.12 3.82
CA GLU A 179 11.98 -11.51 3.57
C GLU A 179 10.63 -11.57 2.83
N LEU A 180 9.66 -10.72 3.20
CA LEU A 180 8.39 -10.62 2.46
C LEU A 180 8.59 -10.17 1.01
N GLN A 181 9.49 -9.20 0.79
CA GLN A 181 9.83 -8.73 -0.56
C GLN A 181 10.52 -9.82 -1.39
N ILE A 182 11.40 -10.61 -0.77
CA ILE A 182 12.05 -11.76 -1.41
C ILE A 182 10.99 -12.80 -1.81
N GLU A 183 10.10 -13.19 -0.89
CA GLU A 183 9.02 -14.14 -1.16
C GLU A 183 8.13 -13.68 -2.33
N ALA A 184 7.70 -12.41 -2.31
CA ALA A 184 6.88 -11.84 -3.37
C ALA A 184 7.60 -11.80 -4.73
N LEU A 185 8.90 -11.51 -4.76
CA LEU A 185 9.71 -11.51 -5.97
C LEU A 185 9.91 -12.91 -6.53
N GLU A 186 10.23 -13.89 -5.68
CA GLU A 186 10.39 -15.29 -6.07
C GLU A 186 9.11 -15.83 -6.70
N TRP A 187 7.97 -15.60 -6.05
CA TRP A 187 6.66 -15.96 -6.59
C TRP A 187 6.39 -15.27 -7.93
N THR A 188 6.67 -13.96 -8.03
CA THR A 188 6.43 -13.20 -9.28
C THR A 188 7.28 -13.72 -10.42
N ILE A 189 8.56 -14.03 -10.18
CA ILE A 189 9.47 -14.60 -11.17
C ILE A 189 8.96 -15.97 -11.63
N GLU A 190 8.49 -16.81 -10.70
CA GLU A 190 7.90 -18.11 -11.04
C GLU A 190 6.67 -17.95 -11.94
N GLN A 191 5.76 -17.02 -11.62
CA GLN A 191 4.58 -16.75 -12.45
C GLN A 191 4.97 -16.27 -13.86
N GLU A 192 5.96 -15.38 -13.99
CA GLU A 192 6.43 -14.91 -15.30
C GLU A 192 7.08 -16.02 -16.12
N VAL A 193 7.90 -16.86 -15.49
CA VAL A 193 8.52 -18.02 -16.13
C VAL A 193 7.46 -19.01 -16.61
N SER A 194 6.45 -19.29 -15.78
CA SER A 194 5.34 -20.18 -16.13
C SER A 194 4.47 -19.62 -17.26
N ALA A 195 4.25 -18.30 -17.30
CA ALA A 195 3.50 -17.66 -18.37
C ALA A 195 4.23 -17.70 -19.73
N GLY A 196 5.55 -17.83 -19.70
CA GLY A 196 6.41 -17.91 -20.89
C GLY A 196 6.59 -16.57 -21.61
N PHE A 197 7.54 -16.53 -22.54
CA PHE A 197 7.97 -15.31 -23.24
C PHE A 197 7.91 -15.51 -24.76
N THR A 198 7.59 -14.44 -25.50
CA THR A 198 7.51 -14.51 -26.97
C THR A 198 8.89 -14.58 -27.62
N ASN A 199 9.92 -14.02 -26.98
CA ASN A 199 11.30 -14.05 -27.44
C ASN A 199 12.27 -13.76 -26.26
N PRO A 200 13.59 -14.02 -26.43
CA PRO A 200 14.58 -13.77 -25.38
C PRO A 200 14.68 -12.31 -24.92
N GLU A 201 14.41 -11.34 -25.80
CA GLU A 201 14.47 -9.90 -25.45
C GLU A 201 13.34 -9.53 -24.49
N GLN A 202 12.11 -10.00 -24.73
CA GLN A 202 11.01 -9.82 -23.79
C GLN A 202 11.32 -10.47 -22.45
N LYS A 203 11.88 -11.68 -22.44
CA LYS A 203 12.31 -12.35 -21.21
C LYS A 203 13.27 -11.46 -20.43
N LYS A 204 14.27 -10.89 -21.10
CA LYS A 204 15.24 -9.99 -20.50
C LYS A 204 14.57 -8.74 -19.91
N ILE A 205 13.75 -8.03 -20.69
CA ILE A 205 13.06 -6.80 -20.25
C ILE A 205 12.18 -7.04 -19.01
N ILE A 206 11.54 -8.21 -18.92
CA ILE A 206 10.60 -8.52 -17.85
C ILE A 206 11.29 -9.12 -16.63
N LEU A 207 12.18 -10.10 -16.80
CA LEU A 207 12.81 -10.82 -15.68
C LEU A 207 14.02 -10.10 -15.09
N GLU A 208 14.88 -9.47 -15.91
CA GLU A 208 16.14 -8.90 -15.43
C GLU A 208 15.93 -7.88 -14.30
N PRO A 209 14.94 -6.95 -14.36
CA PRO A 209 14.66 -6.06 -13.23
C PRO A 209 14.23 -6.78 -11.95
N LEU A 210 13.51 -7.90 -12.06
CA LEU A 210 13.07 -8.71 -10.92
C LEU A 210 14.24 -9.48 -10.30
N GLU A 211 15.04 -10.12 -11.15
CA GLU A 211 16.23 -10.89 -10.76
C GLU A 211 17.28 -9.99 -10.11
N ASN A 212 17.53 -8.81 -10.68
CA ASN A 212 18.43 -7.82 -10.10
C ASN A 212 17.93 -7.35 -8.73
N ARG A 213 16.64 -7.03 -8.61
CA ARG A 213 16.07 -6.61 -7.32
C ARG A 213 16.13 -7.73 -6.28
N LEU A 214 15.88 -8.97 -6.67
CA LEU A 214 16.01 -10.13 -5.80
C LEU A 214 17.46 -10.34 -5.35
N ALA A 215 18.42 -10.17 -6.25
CA ALA A 215 19.84 -10.25 -5.93
C ALA A 215 20.26 -9.16 -4.93
N GLU A 216 19.82 -7.91 -5.12
CA GLU A 216 20.06 -6.80 -4.18
C GLU A 216 19.54 -7.12 -2.78
N LEU A 217 18.32 -7.65 -2.66
CA LEU A 217 17.70 -7.96 -1.38
C LEU A 217 18.36 -9.14 -0.66
N ARG A 218 19.09 -10.00 -1.36
CA ARG A 218 19.83 -11.13 -0.74
C ARG A 218 21.23 -10.76 -0.29
N VAL A 219 21.70 -9.55 -0.59
CA VAL A 219 22.97 -9.05 -0.04
C VAL A 219 22.75 -8.69 1.43
N PRO A 220 23.54 -9.26 2.36
CA PRO A 220 23.43 -9.00 3.79
C PRO A 220 23.88 -7.59 4.19
#